data_AF-A0A7J4B069-F1
#
_entry.id   AF-A0A7J4B069-F1
#
_cell.length_a   1.000
_cell.length_b   1.000
_cell.length_c   1.000
_cell.angle_alpha   90.00
_cell.angle_beta   90.00
_cell.angle_gamma   90.00
#
_symmetry.space_group_name_H-M   'P 1'
#
loop_
_entity.id
_entity.type
_entity.pdbx_description
1 polymer ?
#
loop_
_entity_poly.entity_id
_entity_poly.type
_entity_poly.pdbx_seq_one_letter_code
_entity_poly.pdbx_strand_id
1 'polypeptide(L)' 'MVGKDLESTVGPYRSIIKSLLDKLLFLLGDNLVSIAVYGSVARRQMRKYSDIDLIVIANSLPASILNG' A
#
# COMPACT_ATOMS: atom_id res chain seq x y z
N MET A 1 7.00 8.15 7.23
CA MET A 1 8.12 8.08 6.26
C MET A 1 7.63 7.36 5.02
N VAL A 2 7.44 8.06 3.89
CA VAL A 2 7.14 7.36 2.63
C VAL A 2 8.44 6.70 2.18
N GLY A 3 8.45 5.37 2.10
CA GLY A 3 9.65 4.62 1.73
C GLY A 3 10.20 5.07 0.37
N LYS A 4 11.53 5.07 0.25
CA LYS A 4 12.31 5.41 -0.95
C LYS A 4 11.82 4.72 -2.24
N ASP A 5 11.10 3.61 -2.11
CA ASP A 5 10.65 2.77 -3.21
C ASP A 5 9.40 3.28 -3.93
N LEU A 6 8.55 4.11 -3.30
CA LEU A 6 7.34 4.61 -3.97
C LEU A 6 7.66 5.50 -5.18
N GLU A 7 8.79 6.19 -5.15
CA GLU A 7 9.24 7.02 -6.28
C GLU A 7 9.67 6.20 -7.50
N SER A 8 10.05 4.93 -7.28
CA SER A 8 10.47 4.03 -8.36
C SER A 8 9.29 3.34 -9.07
N THR A 9 8.08 3.46 -8.53
CA THR A 9 6.87 2.86 -9.10
C THR A 9 6.38 3.63 -10.32
N VAL A 10 6.21 2.93 -11.44
CA VAL A 10 5.80 3.48 -12.74
C VAL A 10 4.31 3.25 -13.03
N GLY A 11 3.74 4.05 -13.94
CA GLY A 11 2.35 3.88 -14.40
C GLY A 11 1.28 4.27 -13.36
N PRO A 12 0.03 3.78 -13.51
CA PRO A 12 -1.09 4.16 -12.64
C PRO A 12 -0.94 3.63 -11.20
N TYR A 13 -0.06 2.64 -10.98
CA TYR A 13 0.14 2.02 -9.67
C TYR A 13 0.60 3.02 -8.62
N ARG A 14 1.43 4.00 -8.99
CA ARG A 14 1.90 5.02 -8.05
C ARG A 14 0.77 5.88 -7.50
N SER A 15 -0.14 6.34 -8.36
CA SER A 15 -1.26 7.18 -7.91
C SER A 15 -2.25 6.38 -7.07
N ILE A 16 -2.49 5.12 -7.40
CA ILE A 16 -3.34 4.21 -6.61
C ILE A 16 -2.73 3.98 -5.22
N ILE A 17 -1.44 3.60 -5.16
CA ILE A 17 -0.76 3.34 -3.88
C ILE A 17 -0.72 4.62 -3.02
N LYS A 18 -0.47 5.78 -3.63
CA LYS A 18 -0.51 7.06 -2.90
C LYS A 18 -1.90 7.36 -2.35
N SER A 19 -2.94 7.23 -3.17
CA SER A 19 -4.33 7.45 -2.74
C SER A 19 -4.74 6.49 -1.62
N LEU A 20 -4.29 5.24 -1.67
CA LEU A 20 -4.52 4.26 -0.62
C LEU A 20 -3.75 4.59 0.66
N LEU A 21 -2.48 5.00 0.55
CA LEU A 21 -1.69 5.45 1.70
C LEU A 21 -2.36 6.64 2.41
N ASP A 22 -2.83 7.64 1.65
CA ASP A 22 -3.53 8.80 2.22
C ASP A 22 -4.79 8.38 2.99
N LYS A 23 -5.56 7.41 2.45
CA LYS A 23 -6.74 6.85 3.14
C LYS A 23 -6.36 6.07 4.39
N LEU A 24 -5.30 5.26 4.35
CA LEU A 24 -4.85 4.48 5.49
C LEU A 24 -4.30 5.39 6.60
N LEU A 25 -3.59 6.45 6.25
CA LEU A 25 -3.17 7.49 7.21
C LEU A 25 -4.37 8.18 7.84
N PHE A 26 -5.41 8.49 7.06
CA PHE A 26 -6.64 9.08 7.60
C PHE A 26 -7.38 8.13 8.55
N LEU A 27 -7.48 6.84 8.21
CA LEU A 27 -8.24 5.85 8.98
C LEU A 27 -7.51 5.35 10.23
N LEU A 28 -6.19 5.16 10.14
CA LEU A 28 -5.39 4.53 11.19
C LEU A 28 -4.57 5.55 11.98
N GLY A 29 -4.26 6.71 11.39
CA GLY A 29 -3.46 7.75 12.03
C GLY A 29 -2.13 7.21 12.55
N ASP A 30 -1.83 7.52 13.81
CA ASP A 30 -0.64 7.08 14.52
C ASP A 30 -0.56 5.55 14.73
N ASN A 31 -1.66 4.81 14.50
CA ASN A 31 -1.65 3.35 14.55
C ASN A 31 -1.02 2.74 13.29
N LEU A 32 -0.93 3.46 12.17
CA LEU A 32 -0.26 2.96 10.97
C LEU A 32 1.25 3.00 11.17
N VAL A 33 1.86 1.82 11.25
CA VAL A 33 3.32 1.68 11.42
C VAL A 33 4.02 1.75 10.06
N SER A 34 3.57 0.95 9.09
CA SER A 34 4.17 0.91 7.76
C SER A 34 3.27 0.23 6.72
N ILE A 35 3.57 0.49 5.45
CA ILE A 35 3.03 -0.26 4.30
C ILE A 35 4.20 -0.73 3.45
N ALA A 36 4.13 -1.96 2.95
CA ALA A 36 5.06 -2.51 1.97
C ALA A 36 4.32 -2.99 0.73
N VAL A 37 4.82 -2.62 -0.46
CA VAL A 37 4.35 -3.14 -1.75
C VAL A 37 5.07 -4.45 -2.03
N TYR A 38 4.33 -5.46 -2.49
CA TYR A 38 4.88 -6.76 -2.84
C TYR A 38 4.52 -7.16 -4.28
N GLY A 39 4.78 -8.41 -4.62
CA GLY A 39 4.28 -9.02 -5.85
C GLY A 39 4.89 -8.47 -7.13
N SER A 40 4.08 -8.47 -8.19
CA SER A 40 4.53 -8.09 -9.54
C SER A 40 4.91 -6.61 -9.65
N VAL A 41 4.24 -5.74 -8.89
CA VAL A 41 4.48 -4.29 -8.86
C VAL A 41 5.83 -3.98 -8.22
N ALA A 42 6.12 -4.54 -7.05
CA ALA A 42 7.42 -4.36 -6.39
C ALA A 42 8.60 -4.86 -7.25
N ARG A 43 8.39 -5.96 -7.99
CA ARG A 43 9.41 -6.53 -8.89
C ARG A 43 9.45 -5.88 -10.27
N ARG A 44 8.59 -4.89 -10.55
CA ARG A 44 8.49 -4.21 -11.85
C ARG A 44 8.16 -5.15 -13.02
N GLN A 45 7.42 -6.22 -12.73
CA GLN A 45 6.99 -7.25 -13.68
C GLN A 45 5.46 -7.25 -13.88
N MET A 46 4.78 -6.17 -13.46
CA MET A 46 3.34 -6.04 -13.59
C MET A 46 2.89 -5.96 -15.06
N ARG A 47 1.74 -6.57 -15.34
CA ARG A 47 1.00 -6.50 -16.62
C ARG A 47 -0.24 -5.63 -16.43
N LYS A 48 -0.89 -5.27 -17.54
CA LYS A 48 -2.08 -4.38 -17.56
C LYS A 48 -3.17 -4.75 -16.52
N TYR A 49 -3.34 -6.04 -16.24
CA TYR A 49 -4.36 -6.56 -15.31
C TYR A 49 -3.75 -7.15 -14.04
N SER A 50 -2.51 -6.79 -13.71
CA SER A 50 -1.89 -7.23 -12.47
C SER A 50 -2.47 -6.48 -11.26
N ASP A 51 -2.70 -7.25 -10.19
CA ASP A 51 -3.09 -6.75 -8.89
C ASP A 51 -1.93 -6.04 -8.16
N ILE A 52 -2.27 -5.31 -7.10
CA ILE A 52 -1.32 -4.65 -6.19
C ILE A 52 -1.35 -5.38 -4.85
N ASP A 53 -0.31 -6.16 -4.58
CA ASP A 53 -0.16 -6.83 -3.29
C ASP A 53 0.44 -5.87 -2.25
N LEU A 54 -0.18 -5.77 -1.08
CA LEU A 54 0.25 -4.89 0.00
C LEU A 54 0.26 -5.60 1.35
N ILE A 55 1.26 -5.29 2.15
CA ILE A 55 1.30 -5.62 3.57
C ILE A 55 1.12 -4.32 4.35
N VAL A 56 0.11 -4.29 5.22
CA VAL A 56 -0.15 -3.18 6.13
C VAL A 56 0.20 -3.61 7.54
N ILE A 57 1.09 -2.87 8.20
CA ILE A 57 1.47 -3.10 9.59
C ILE A 57 0.91 -1.94 10.42
N ALA A 58 0.10 -2.27 11.42
CA ALA A 58 -0.51 -1.29 12.32
C ALA A 58 -0.64 -1.86 13.74
N ASN A 59 -0.57 -1.00 14.76
CA ASN A 59 -0.62 -1.41 16.17
C ASN A 59 -2.00 -1.95 16.59
N SER A 60 -3.07 -1.46 15.95
CA SER A 60 -4.47 -1.81 16.26
C SER A 60 -5.29 -1.80 14.98
N LEU A 61 -5.24 -2.89 14.20
CA LEU A 61 -6.10 -3.01 13.02
C LEU A 61 -7.58 -3.11 13.46
N PRO A 62 -8.48 -2.28 12.90
CA PRO A 62 -9.90 -2.44 13.13
C PRO A 62 -10.36 -3.84 12.74
N ALA A 63 -11.12 -4.50 13.61
CA ALA A 63 -11.61 -5.87 13.36
C ALA A 63 -12.43 -5.99 12.06
N SER A 64 -13.08 -4.91 11.63
CA SER A 64 -13.83 -4.85 10.37
C SER A 64 -12.97 -4.99 9.12
N ILE A 65 -11.66 -4.68 9.19
CA ILE A 65 -10.74 -4.81 8.06
C ILE A 65 -10.35 -6.29 7.80
N LEU A 66 -10.49 -7.16 8.81
CA LEU A 66 -10.11 -8.58 8.72
C LEU A 66 -11.24 -9.48 8.18
N ASN A 67 -12.44 -8.95 7.98
CA ASN A 67 -13.62 -9.68 7.51
C ASN A 67 -13.96 -9.35 6.04
N GLY A 68 -12.96 -9.39 5.18
CA GLY A 68 -13.10 -9.21 3.72
C GLY A 68 -13.02 -10.53 2.98
#